data_AF-J7Y8F6-F1
#
_entry.id   AF-J7Y8F6-F1
#
_cell.length_a   1.000
_cell.length_b   1.000
_cell.length_c   1.000
_cell.angle_alpha   90.00
_cell.angle_beta   90.00
_cell.angle_gamma   90.00
#
_symmetry.space_group_name_H-M   'P 1'
#
loop_
_entity.id
_entity.type
_entity.pdbx_description
1 polymer ?
#
loop_
_entity_poly.entity_id
_entity_poly.type
_entity_poly.pdbx_seq_one_letter_code
_entity_poly.pdbx_strand_id
1 'polypeptide(L)'
;MNFCPKCRSKLEEISGDTAASSEEIQLETRPVQINKNVFLIIGFIVIVALLFGAYQFGANKFSKEKQVNVMIEAFQNKDVSAIDEFVKVDDPGLKVKPEDIKAYIRYLKDNPSYNKTLLSYLQKEAVDENSASDTASFQDGTIIEDGKEWFLYPKYKFSMKSYYMNVSTTAKNAEIYVNDKKETELSSGKTSKELGPYFPGAYVVKAKAKSELTELETEKEVDLANEKNGTVEVNLSLEGNYVTISSDEKEAAVFVNGQKRGKLSNGSYKLGPVATDETIEVHLEKNSDLGVIKSESIKIGEQSTYYLKFPKETSSSAAGEFVRTHIYDNVRAISLNDFSIIESNYDKSGPSYKEDREYLQYLHKKGITEDLLTMDIRNVERQSETKYKVTTYEEYHIRYGDGSVKFKSFNNEHIVTVNGNGKILYYSLGANNTLKSEEISGPTR
;
A
#
# COMPACT_ATOMS: atom_id res chain seq x y z
N MET A 1 5.17 103.35 34.36
CA MET A 1 5.61 103.67 35.73
C MET A 1 5.49 102.43 36.60
N ASN A 2 6.22 102.39 37.72
CA ASN A 2 6.15 101.47 38.87
C ASN A 2 7.28 100.43 38.98
N PHE A 3 8.20 100.73 39.91
CA PHE A 3 9.20 99.85 40.50
C PHE A 3 8.63 99.05 41.70
N CYS A 4 9.45 98.10 42.19
CA CYS A 4 9.29 97.35 43.46
C CYS A 4 8.31 96.15 43.38
N PRO A 5 8.58 95.04 44.09
CA PRO A 5 8.26 94.99 45.53
C PRO A 5 9.20 94.11 46.40
N LYS A 6 10.54 94.18 46.25
CA LYS A 6 11.47 93.42 47.14
C LYS A 6 12.35 94.26 48.09
N CYS A 7 13.00 95.35 47.66
CA CYS A 7 13.97 96.03 48.56
C CYS A 7 14.33 97.51 48.26
N ARG A 8 13.41 98.30 47.67
CA ARG A 8 13.39 99.78 47.77
C ARG A 8 14.71 100.56 47.53
N SER A 9 15.00 100.85 46.27
CA SER A 9 15.68 102.11 45.89
C SER A 9 15.08 102.67 44.60
N LYS A 10 15.13 103.99 44.43
CA LYS A 10 14.61 104.74 43.28
C LYS A 10 15.65 105.83 42.99
N LEU A 11 16.25 105.83 41.80
CA LEU A 11 17.28 106.80 41.40
C LEU A 11 17.06 107.23 39.93
N GLU A 12 17.59 108.40 39.60
CA GLU A 12 17.12 109.27 38.51
C GLU A 12 18.07 109.35 37.29
N GLU A 13 17.59 110.09 36.28
CA GLU A 13 18.08 110.27 34.91
C GLU A 13 18.40 111.78 34.69
N ILE A 14 19.46 112.23 33.99
CA ILE A 14 20.56 111.58 33.22
C ILE A 14 21.83 112.48 33.30
N SER A 15 22.94 112.04 32.67
CA SER A 15 24.02 112.83 32.03
C SER A 15 25.15 113.44 32.89
N GLY A 16 26.38 113.43 32.32
CA GLY A 16 27.53 114.20 32.83
C GLY A 16 28.87 113.45 32.92
N ASP A 17 29.58 113.35 31.80
CA ASP A 17 31.06 113.29 31.63
C ASP A 17 32.01 112.28 32.33
N THR A 18 33.06 111.96 31.56
CA THR A 18 34.40 111.45 31.93
C THR A 18 34.62 109.98 32.35
N ALA A 19 35.01 109.19 31.33
CA ALA A 19 36.24 108.38 31.25
C ALA A 19 36.51 107.22 32.26
N ALA A 20 36.29 105.97 31.81
CA ALA A 20 37.36 104.96 31.66
C ALA A 20 36.87 103.63 31.02
N SER A 21 37.72 103.03 30.16
CA SER A 21 37.77 101.60 29.74
C SER A 21 36.85 101.03 28.63
N SER A 22 37.49 100.17 27.82
CA SER A 22 36.98 98.99 27.06
C SER A 22 36.57 99.14 25.57
N GLU A 23 37.38 98.48 24.72
CA GLU A 23 37.11 97.80 23.43
C GLU A 23 36.43 98.50 22.23
N GLU A 24 37.07 98.36 21.06
CA GLU A 24 36.38 97.89 19.84
C GLU A 24 37.35 97.11 18.92
N ILE A 25 36.94 95.92 18.46
CA ILE A 25 37.71 95.07 17.53
C ILE A 25 37.22 95.34 16.09
N GLN A 26 38.04 96.04 15.30
CA GLN A 26 37.80 96.19 13.85
C GLN A 26 38.39 94.99 13.09
N LEU A 27 37.57 93.98 12.81
CA LEU A 27 37.94 92.80 12.04
C LEU A 27 37.45 92.96 10.59
N GLU A 28 38.37 93.32 9.67
CA GLU A 28 38.04 93.47 8.24
C GLU A 28 37.48 92.16 7.66
N THR A 29 36.18 92.14 7.37
CA THR A 29 35.56 91.05 6.62
C THR A 29 35.74 91.26 5.12
N ARG A 30 36.81 90.68 4.56
CA ARG A 30 36.94 90.55 3.09
C ARG A 30 35.83 89.64 2.57
N PRO A 31 35.04 90.05 1.56
CA PRO A 31 34.03 89.18 0.98
C PRO A 31 34.71 88.02 0.22
N VAL A 32 34.51 86.79 0.69
CA VAL A 32 35.02 85.60 0.01
C VAL A 32 34.26 85.43 -1.31
N GLN A 33 34.94 85.66 -2.43
CA GLN A 33 34.44 85.29 -3.76
C GLN A 33 34.43 83.76 -3.87
N ILE A 34 33.30 83.14 -3.52
CA ILE A 34 33.12 81.69 -3.65
C ILE A 34 33.04 81.34 -5.14
N ASN A 35 34.14 80.81 -5.66
CA ASN A 35 34.20 80.28 -7.03
C ASN A 35 33.13 79.19 -7.22
N LYS A 36 32.43 79.18 -8.37
CA LYS A 36 31.35 78.20 -8.65
C LYS A 36 31.82 76.74 -8.52
N ASN A 37 33.12 76.50 -8.71
CA ASN A 37 33.75 75.19 -8.53
C ASN A 37 33.70 74.67 -7.08
N VAL A 38 33.60 75.55 -6.07
CA VAL A 38 33.51 75.14 -4.65
C VAL A 38 32.16 74.46 -4.37
N PHE A 39 31.06 74.95 -4.96
CA PHE A 39 29.76 74.27 -4.87
C PHE A 39 29.76 72.90 -5.58
N LEU A 40 30.51 72.75 -6.68
CA LEU A 40 30.69 71.45 -7.34
C LEU A 40 31.51 70.48 -6.45
N ILE A 41 32.54 70.97 -5.76
CA ILE A 41 33.34 70.15 -4.82
C ILE A 41 32.51 69.73 -3.61
N ILE A 42 31.74 70.64 -3.00
CA ILE A 42 30.86 70.31 -1.86
C ILE A 42 29.76 69.32 -2.30
N GLY A 43 29.13 69.54 -3.45
CA GLY A 43 28.16 68.60 -4.01
C GLY A 43 28.76 67.22 -4.28
N PHE A 44 29.98 67.16 -4.83
CA PHE A 44 30.71 65.91 -5.04
C PHE A 44 31.01 65.19 -3.72
N ILE A 45 31.48 65.89 -2.68
CA ILE A 45 31.74 65.32 -1.36
C ILE A 45 30.46 64.75 -0.73
N VAL A 46 29.33 65.46 -0.82
CA VAL A 46 28.04 64.98 -0.31
C VAL A 46 27.59 63.71 -1.08
N ILE A 47 27.74 63.67 -2.39
CA ILE A 47 27.43 62.48 -3.21
C ILE A 47 28.35 61.31 -2.81
N VAL A 48 29.65 61.53 -2.65
CA VAL A 48 30.60 60.49 -2.21
C VAL A 48 30.28 59.99 -0.81
N ALA A 49 29.90 60.86 0.13
CA ALA A 49 29.48 60.47 1.47
C ALA A 49 28.18 59.64 1.47
N LEU A 50 27.20 60.00 0.62
CA LEU A 50 25.97 59.22 0.43
C LEU A 50 26.26 57.86 -0.22
N LEU A 51 27.12 57.81 -1.24
CA LEU A 51 27.56 56.56 -1.87
C LEU A 51 28.34 55.67 -0.90
N PHE A 52 29.20 56.23 -0.05
CA PHE A 52 29.91 55.49 0.99
C PHE A 52 28.97 54.99 2.09
N GLY A 53 28.00 55.80 2.52
CA GLY A 53 26.96 55.39 3.48
C GLY A 53 26.09 54.26 2.92
N ALA A 54 25.65 54.38 1.66
CA ALA A 54 24.92 53.32 0.96
C ALA A 54 25.79 52.06 0.76
N TYR A 55 27.08 52.23 0.48
CA TYR A 55 28.05 51.14 0.38
C TYR A 55 28.18 50.35 1.69
N GLN A 56 28.41 51.05 2.80
CA GLN A 56 28.52 50.44 4.13
C GLN A 56 27.22 49.80 4.58
N PHE A 57 26.07 50.44 4.32
CA PHE A 57 24.76 49.86 4.61
C PHE A 57 24.53 48.55 3.84
N GLY A 58 24.84 48.53 2.55
CA GLY A 58 24.75 47.32 1.73
C GLY A 58 25.74 46.24 2.17
N ALA A 59 26.99 46.60 2.47
CA ALA A 59 28.01 45.66 2.94
C ALA A 59 27.59 44.97 4.25
N ASN A 60 26.99 45.70 5.20
CA ASN A 60 26.43 45.14 6.42
C ASN A 60 25.14 44.34 6.18
N LYS A 61 24.24 44.81 5.31
CA LYS A 61 22.96 44.14 5.02
C LYS A 61 23.14 42.81 4.28
N PHE A 62 24.07 42.77 3.33
CA PHE A 62 24.38 41.62 2.49
C PHE A 62 25.67 40.91 2.94
N SER A 63 26.09 41.07 4.20
CA SER A 63 27.22 40.30 4.74
C SER A 63 26.89 38.81 4.76
N LYS A 64 27.94 37.96 4.74
CA LYS A 64 27.81 36.50 4.87
C LYS A 64 27.08 36.14 6.16
N GLU A 65 27.47 36.77 7.27
CA GLU A 65 26.84 36.63 8.59
C GLU A 65 25.31 36.84 8.54
N LYS A 66 24.84 37.94 7.92
CA LYS A 66 23.40 38.22 7.86
C LYS A 66 22.65 37.25 6.96
N GLN A 67 23.22 36.90 5.80
CA GLN A 67 22.58 35.95 4.89
C GLN A 67 22.50 34.54 5.52
N VAL A 68 23.58 34.03 6.13
CA VAL A 68 23.59 32.70 6.75
C VAL A 68 22.72 32.63 8.01
N ASN A 69 22.62 33.71 8.81
CA ASN A 69 21.68 33.74 9.93
C ASN A 69 20.21 33.62 9.48
N VAL A 70 19.83 34.24 8.37
CA VAL A 70 18.49 34.05 7.77
C VAL A 70 18.28 32.59 7.34
N MET A 71 19.32 31.91 6.83
CA MET A 71 19.24 30.47 6.51
C MET A 71 19.02 29.62 7.77
N ILE A 72 19.71 29.93 8.87
CA ILE A 72 19.55 29.27 10.17
C ILE A 72 18.13 29.43 10.69
N GLU A 73 17.60 30.66 10.69
CA GLU A 73 16.22 30.95 11.10
C GLU A 73 15.20 30.19 10.24
N ALA A 74 15.40 30.12 8.92
CA ALA A 74 14.53 29.39 8.01
C ALA A 74 14.51 27.87 8.31
N PHE A 75 15.67 27.24 8.54
CA PHE A 75 15.74 25.83 8.95
C PHE A 75 15.11 25.57 10.33
N GLN A 76 15.32 26.46 11.30
CA GLN A 76 14.73 26.34 12.64
C GLN A 76 13.20 26.48 12.62
N ASN A 77 12.70 27.48 11.89
CA ASN A 77 11.27 27.75 11.71
C ASN A 77 10.59 26.79 10.71
N LYS A 78 11.37 25.98 9.98
CA LYS A 78 10.91 25.04 8.94
C LYS A 78 10.20 25.75 7.79
N ASP A 79 10.65 26.95 7.46
CA ASP A 79 10.09 27.77 6.39
C ASP A 79 10.56 27.26 5.02
N VAL A 80 9.70 26.46 4.40
CA VAL A 80 9.94 25.85 3.09
C VAL A 80 10.21 26.90 2.01
N SER A 81 9.50 28.03 2.05
CA SER A 81 9.63 29.09 1.03
C SER A 81 10.94 29.83 1.19
N ALA A 82 11.32 30.19 2.43
CA ALA A 82 12.61 30.81 2.69
C ALA A 82 13.77 29.88 2.33
N ILE A 83 13.67 28.57 2.62
CA ILE A 83 14.70 27.58 2.25
C ILE A 83 14.86 27.47 0.72
N ASP A 84 13.77 27.49 -0.04
CA ASP A 84 13.79 27.41 -1.52
C ASP A 84 14.56 28.57 -2.17
N GLU A 85 14.53 29.78 -1.57
CA GLU A 85 15.22 30.96 -2.11
C GLU A 85 16.76 30.86 -2.05
N PHE A 86 17.32 30.16 -1.06
CA PHE A 86 18.76 30.05 -0.85
C PHE A 86 19.35 28.67 -1.11
N VAL A 87 18.55 27.60 -1.17
CA VAL A 87 19.04 26.27 -1.56
C VAL A 87 19.36 26.24 -3.04
N LYS A 88 20.51 25.63 -3.35
CA LYS A 88 20.92 25.24 -4.70
C LYS A 88 21.39 23.79 -4.62
N VAL A 89 21.35 23.07 -5.74
CA VAL A 89 21.91 21.72 -5.85
C VAL A 89 23.10 21.72 -6.80
N ASP A 90 24.05 20.80 -6.58
CA ASP A 90 25.24 20.65 -7.39
C ASP A 90 24.96 20.11 -8.80
N ASP A 91 24.04 19.15 -8.95
CA ASP A 91 23.58 18.65 -10.24
C ASP A 91 22.44 19.52 -10.82
N PRO A 92 22.63 20.17 -12.00
CA PRO A 92 21.64 21.05 -12.60
C PRO A 92 20.42 20.32 -13.21
N GLY A 93 20.45 18.99 -13.31
CA GLY A 93 19.32 18.14 -13.66
C GLY A 93 18.30 18.01 -12.53
N LEU A 94 18.72 18.18 -11.27
CA LEU A 94 17.81 18.19 -10.12
C LEU A 94 17.11 19.55 -10.00
N LYS A 95 15.80 19.57 -10.24
CA LYS A 95 14.95 20.72 -9.89
C LYS A 95 14.32 20.47 -8.54
N VAL A 96 14.89 21.08 -7.50
CA VAL A 96 14.34 21.11 -6.14
C VAL A 96 12.90 21.64 -6.18
N LYS A 97 12.01 20.99 -5.45
CA LYS A 97 10.61 21.41 -5.26
C LYS A 97 10.34 21.65 -3.78
N PRO A 98 9.27 22.39 -3.44
CA PRO A 98 8.80 22.51 -2.06
C PRO A 98 8.55 21.15 -1.38
N GLU A 99 8.21 20.10 -2.14
CA GLU A 99 8.00 18.74 -1.63
C GLU A 99 9.31 18.07 -1.18
N ASP A 100 10.41 18.31 -1.88
CA ASP A 100 11.74 17.79 -1.54
C ASP A 100 12.26 18.47 -0.26
N ILE A 101 12.08 19.80 -0.17
CA ILE A 101 12.42 20.58 1.03
C ILE A 101 11.57 20.13 2.23
N LYS A 102 10.26 19.90 2.05
CA LYS A 102 9.39 19.33 3.10
C LYS A 102 9.86 17.94 3.54
N ALA A 103 10.31 17.09 2.62
CA ALA A 103 10.84 15.77 2.95
C ALA A 103 12.15 15.89 3.75
N TYR A 104 13.07 16.76 3.34
CA TYR A 104 14.30 17.04 4.07
C TYR A 104 14.03 17.61 5.48
N ILE A 105 13.06 18.51 5.64
CA ILE A 105 12.65 19.02 6.96
C ILE A 105 12.13 17.91 7.88
N ARG A 106 11.41 16.90 7.34
CA ARG A 106 11.03 15.70 8.11
C ARG A 106 12.28 14.90 8.49
N TYR A 107 13.17 14.64 7.54
CA TYR A 107 14.44 13.96 7.80
C TYR A 107 15.26 14.65 8.90
N LEU A 108 15.39 15.99 8.88
CA LEU A 108 16.05 16.79 9.92
C LEU A 108 15.37 16.66 11.30
N LYS A 109 14.04 16.60 11.34
CA LYS A 109 13.27 16.40 12.58
C LYS A 109 13.50 15.02 13.16
N ASP A 110 13.53 13.99 12.32
CA ASP A 110 13.61 12.59 12.73
C ASP A 110 15.07 12.15 12.97
N ASN A 111 16.05 12.89 12.41
CA ASN A 111 17.50 12.74 12.63
C ASN A 111 18.11 13.96 13.37
N PRO A 112 17.84 14.15 14.68
CA PRO A 112 18.24 15.36 15.42
C PRO A 112 19.76 15.56 15.50
N SER A 113 20.56 14.49 15.50
CA SER A 113 22.03 14.57 15.48
C SER A 113 22.55 15.17 14.17
N TYR A 114 21.98 14.78 13.03
CA TYR A 114 22.33 15.30 11.71
C TYR A 114 21.90 16.78 11.58
N ASN A 115 20.69 17.12 12.03
CA ASN A 115 20.22 18.51 12.10
C ASN A 115 21.11 19.40 12.99
N LYS A 116 21.58 18.88 14.13
CA LYS A 116 22.56 19.60 14.98
C LYS A 116 23.86 19.86 14.21
N THR A 117 24.36 18.92 13.41
CA THR A 117 25.55 19.12 12.57
C THR A 117 25.32 20.21 11.52
N LEU A 118 24.17 20.19 10.81
CA LEU A 118 23.79 21.24 9.86
C LEU A 118 23.77 22.63 10.51
N LEU A 119 23.06 22.79 11.62
CA LEU A 119 22.96 24.08 12.30
C LEU A 119 24.32 24.54 12.85
N SER A 120 25.16 23.62 13.34
CA SER A 120 26.52 23.92 13.82
C SER A 120 27.45 24.34 12.68
N TYR A 121 27.30 23.74 11.49
CA TYR A 121 28.00 24.13 10.27
C TYR A 121 27.64 25.57 9.86
N LEU A 122 26.34 25.86 9.72
CA LEU A 122 25.85 27.20 9.35
C LEU A 122 26.27 28.26 10.38
N GLN A 123 26.26 27.94 11.68
CA GLN A 123 26.74 28.85 12.72
C GLN A 123 28.23 29.18 12.59
N LYS A 124 29.08 28.22 12.20
CA LYS A 124 30.49 28.49 11.90
C LYS A 124 30.64 29.37 10.65
N GLU A 125 29.91 29.04 9.57
CA GLU A 125 29.92 29.82 8.32
C GLU A 125 29.49 31.29 8.49
N ALA A 126 28.61 31.58 9.45
CA ALA A 126 28.16 32.94 9.75
C ALA A 126 29.21 33.80 10.46
N VAL A 127 30.12 33.20 11.24
CA VAL A 127 31.10 33.93 12.07
C VAL A 127 32.47 34.03 11.39
N ASP A 128 32.78 33.11 10.47
CA ASP A 128 34.15 32.94 9.98
C ASP A 128 34.46 33.70 8.68
N GLU A 129 35.15 34.83 8.82
CA GLU A 129 35.82 35.55 7.72
C GLU A 129 37.35 35.36 7.70
N ASN A 130 37.99 34.76 8.72
CA ASN A 130 39.46 34.84 8.90
C ASN A 130 40.15 33.68 9.68
N SER A 131 39.44 32.63 10.13
CA SER A 131 39.99 31.61 11.05
C SER A 131 40.56 30.38 10.32
N ALA A 132 41.88 30.38 10.10
CA ALA A 132 42.59 29.37 9.32
C ALA A 132 42.80 27.99 10.00
N SER A 133 42.01 27.62 11.02
CA SER A 133 42.29 26.42 11.85
C SER A 133 41.20 25.37 11.91
N ASP A 134 39.97 25.63 11.44
CA ASP A 134 38.86 24.67 11.59
C ASP A 134 37.82 24.86 10.48
N THR A 135 38.15 24.49 9.23
CA THR A 135 37.23 24.64 8.07
C THR A 135 35.89 23.98 8.38
N ALA A 136 34.84 24.80 8.48
CA ALA A 136 33.48 24.33 8.65
C ALA A 136 33.15 23.35 7.52
N SER A 137 32.67 22.16 7.88
CA SER A 137 32.32 21.13 6.90
C SER A 137 31.00 20.46 7.29
N PHE A 138 30.21 20.21 6.25
CA PHE A 138 28.97 19.46 6.30
C PHE A 138 28.97 18.52 5.10
N GLN A 139 28.60 17.26 5.33
CA GLN A 139 28.77 16.21 4.32
C GLN A 139 27.94 16.47 3.07
N ASP A 140 26.76 17.08 3.23
CA ASP A 140 25.72 17.14 2.18
C ASP A 140 25.57 18.53 1.57
N GLY A 141 26.44 19.49 1.90
CA GLY A 141 26.35 20.82 1.31
C GLY A 141 27.34 21.83 1.85
N THR A 142 27.46 22.95 1.15
CA THR A 142 28.38 24.05 1.49
C THR A 142 27.82 25.42 1.11
N ILE A 143 28.19 26.46 1.86
CA ILE A 143 27.85 27.85 1.54
C ILE A 143 28.76 28.34 0.40
N ILE A 144 28.14 28.86 -0.67
CA ILE A 144 28.83 29.42 -1.84
C ILE A 144 28.37 30.84 -2.15
N GLU A 145 29.21 31.64 -2.79
CA GLU A 145 28.79 32.87 -3.47
C GLU A 145 28.16 32.50 -4.83
N ASP A 146 26.87 32.84 -5.02
CA ASP A 146 26.09 32.56 -6.23
C ASP A 146 25.39 33.84 -6.72
N GLY A 147 26.18 34.70 -7.35
CA GLY A 147 25.73 35.98 -7.92
C GLY A 147 25.92 37.16 -6.98
N LYS A 148 25.28 38.30 -7.32
CA LYS A 148 25.43 39.55 -6.57
C LYS A 148 24.11 40.26 -6.34
N GLU A 149 23.94 40.80 -5.14
CA GLU A 149 22.89 41.77 -4.84
C GLU A 149 23.36 43.20 -5.11
N TRP A 150 22.43 44.00 -5.67
CA TRP A 150 22.67 45.39 -6.10
C TRP A 150 23.95 45.56 -6.95
N PHE A 151 24.29 44.55 -7.77
CA PHE A 151 25.49 44.45 -8.62
C PHE A 151 26.85 44.41 -7.90
N LEU A 152 26.90 44.63 -6.59
CA LEU A 152 28.15 44.83 -5.84
C LEU A 152 28.40 43.75 -4.78
N TYR A 153 27.38 43.41 -3.99
CA TYR A 153 27.52 42.57 -2.79
C TYR A 153 27.39 41.08 -3.12
N PRO A 154 28.18 40.21 -2.49
CA PRO A 154 28.06 38.77 -2.69
C PRO A 154 26.68 38.28 -2.27
N LYS A 155 26.06 37.42 -3.08
CA LYS A 155 24.85 36.69 -2.69
C LYS A 155 25.25 35.28 -2.29
N TYR A 156 24.90 34.84 -1.08
CA TYR A 156 25.23 33.51 -0.60
C TYR A 156 24.08 32.54 -0.77
N LYS A 157 24.40 31.30 -1.14
CA LYS A 157 23.47 30.18 -1.23
C LYS A 157 24.04 28.94 -0.56
N PHE A 158 23.15 28.05 -0.14
CA PHE A 158 23.52 26.75 0.38
C PHE A 158 23.47 25.71 -0.76
N SER A 159 24.64 25.36 -1.26
CA SER A 159 24.83 24.35 -2.32
C SER A 159 24.80 22.96 -1.71
N MET A 160 23.62 22.33 -1.75
CA MET A 160 23.38 20.96 -1.33
C MET A 160 23.88 19.96 -2.39
N LYS A 161 24.31 18.79 -1.94
CA LYS A 161 24.64 17.66 -2.80
C LYS A 161 23.37 16.97 -3.30
N SER A 162 23.46 16.44 -4.50
CA SER A 162 22.51 15.49 -5.07
C SER A 162 23.02 14.05 -4.93
N TYR A 163 22.07 13.12 -4.87
CA TYR A 163 22.35 11.70 -4.60
C TYR A 163 21.68 10.78 -5.61
N TYR A 164 22.27 9.61 -5.80
CA TYR A 164 21.82 8.58 -6.74
C TYR A 164 21.58 7.26 -6.02
N MET A 165 20.73 6.43 -6.59
CA MET A 165 20.45 5.07 -6.12
C MET A 165 20.69 4.07 -7.24
N ASN A 166 21.66 3.17 -7.06
CA ASN A 166 21.80 1.99 -7.89
C ASN A 166 20.80 0.93 -7.42
N VAL A 167 19.60 0.96 -8.00
CA VAL A 167 18.55 -0.01 -7.66
C VAL A 167 18.75 -1.28 -8.47
N SER A 168 18.79 -2.43 -7.79
CA SER A 168 18.88 -3.76 -8.40
C SER A 168 17.78 -4.69 -7.92
N THR A 169 17.39 -5.66 -8.74
CA THR A 169 16.42 -6.69 -8.35
C THR A 169 16.64 -8.03 -9.06
N THR A 170 16.14 -9.09 -8.44
CA THR A 170 16.19 -10.48 -8.93
C THR A 170 15.07 -10.80 -9.94
N ALA A 171 13.99 -10.01 -9.97
CA ALA A 171 12.85 -10.25 -10.86
C ALA A 171 13.07 -9.70 -12.27
N LYS A 172 12.40 -10.32 -13.26
CA LYS A 172 12.33 -9.82 -14.63
C LYS A 172 11.10 -8.92 -14.78
N ASN A 173 11.23 -7.80 -15.50
CA ASN A 173 10.14 -6.85 -15.77
C ASN A 173 9.57 -6.29 -14.45
N ALA A 174 10.45 -5.81 -13.58
CA ALA A 174 10.07 -5.22 -12.30
C ALA A 174 9.85 -3.70 -12.46
N GLU A 175 8.70 -3.22 -12.01
CA GLU A 175 8.42 -1.79 -11.87
C GLU A 175 9.10 -1.26 -10.62
N ILE A 176 9.87 -0.17 -10.75
CA ILE A 176 10.58 0.45 -9.63
C ILE A 176 9.95 1.80 -9.29
N TYR A 177 9.64 1.96 -8.02
CA TYR A 177 9.00 3.12 -7.43
C TYR A 177 9.90 3.77 -6.38
N VAL A 178 9.87 5.10 -6.31
CA VAL A 178 10.50 5.88 -5.24
C VAL A 178 9.45 6.83 -4.67
N ASN A 179 9.19 6.74 -3.36
CA ASN A 179 8.10 7.46 -2.68
C ASN A 179 6.75 7.33 -3.44
N ASP A 180 6.38 6.08 -3.77
CA ASP A 180 5.20 5.66 -4.54
C ASP A 180 5.05 6.23 -5.98
N LYS A 181 6.05 6.97 -6.49
CA LYS A 181 6.12 7.37 -7.90
C LYS A 181 6.87 6.31 -8.72
N LYS A 182 6.26 5.77 -9.79
CA LYS A 182 6.95 4.88 -10.75
C LYS A 182 8.06 5.67 -11.46
N GLU A 183 9.30 5.26 -11.28
CA GLU A 183 10.47 5.88 -11.91
C GLU A 183 10.92 5.13 -13.16
N THR A 184 10.90 3.80 -13.13
CA THR A 184 11.35 2.97 -14.26
C THR A 184 10.75 1.58 -14.24
N GLU A 185 11.07 0.81 -15.28
CA GLU A 185 10.77 -0.61 -15.38
C GLU A 185 12.03 -1.35 -15.83
N LEU A 186 12.48 -2.31 -15.03
CA LEU A 186 13.68 -3.11 -15.28
C LEU A 186 13.31 -4.30 -16.18
N SER A 187 13.50 -4.12 -17.48
CA SER A 187 13.29 -5.19 -18.46
C SER A 187 14.29 -6.33 -18.27
N SER A 188 13.91 -7.53 -18.72
CA SER A 188 14.64 -8.80 -18.51
C SER A 188 16.13 -8.86 -18.88
N GLY A 189 16.68 -7.84 -19.58
CA GLY A 189 18.10 -7.71 -19.91
C GLY A 189 18.89 -6.74 -19.01
N LYS A 190 18.28 -6.08 -18.03
CA LYS A 190 18.93 -5.16 -17.09
C LYS A 190 18.44 -5.41 -15.66
N THR A 191 19.29 -5.98 -14.82
CA THR A 191 18.99 -6.28 -13.40
C THR A 191 19.23 -5.10 -12.47
N SER A 192 19.85 -4.01 -12.95
CA SER A 192 20.05 -2.78 -12.19
C SER A 192 19.89 -1.51 -13.05
N LYS A 193 19.59 -0.40 -12.37
CA LYS A 193 19.52 0.94 -12.94
C LYS A 193 19.84 1.99 -11.89
N GLU A 194 20.74 2.90 -12.23
CA GLU A 194 20.95 4.14 -11.49
C GLU A 194 19.74 5.06 -11.65
N LEU A 195 19.19 5.51 -10.52
CA LEU A 195 18.09 6.47 -10.40
C LEU A 195 18.58 7.74 -9.68
N GLY A 196 17.99 8.87 -10.03
CA GLY A 196 18.34 10.19 -9.51
C GLY A 196 18.52 11.21 -10.65
N PRO A 197 19.06 12.40 -10.35
CA PRO A 197 19.47 12.87 -9.02
C PRO A 197 18.31 13.04 -8.04
N TYR A 198 18.59 12.87 -6.75
CA TYR A 198 17.68 13.08 -5.61
C TYR A 198 18.26 14.11 -4.63
N PHE A 199 17.38 14.76 -3.87
CA PHE A 199 17.77 15.67 -2.79
C PHE A 199 18.14 14.87 -1.53
N PRO A 200 18.90 15.41 -0.56
CA PRO A 200 19.21 14.69 0.67
C PRO A 200 17.95 14.37 1.48
N GLY A 201 17.86 13.16 2.03
CA GLY A 201 16.73 12.71 2.85
C GLY A 201 16.55 11.19 2.85
N ALA A 202 15.44 10.73 3.41
CA ALA A 202 15.00 9.34 3.40
C ALA A 202 14.02 9.08 2.25
N TYR A 203 14.14 7.93 1.60
CA TYR A 203 13.34 7.51 0.45
C TYR A 203 12.86 6.06 0.61
N VAL A 204 11.58 5.80 0.33
CA VAL A 204 11.05 4.43 0.23
C VAL A 204 11.18 3.97 -1.22
N VAL A 205 12.05 2.99 -1.47
CA VAL A 205 12.26 2.36 -2.77
C VAL A 205 11.54 1.03 -2.80
N LYS A 206 10.64 0.86 -3.77
CA LYS A 206 9.73 -0.29 -3.88
C LYS A 206 9.84 -0.93 -5.26
N ALA A 207 9.98 -2.24 -5.31
CA ALA A 207 9.92 -3.02 -6.54
C ALA A 207 8.62 -3.83 -6.57
N LYS A 208 7.95 -3.85 -7.71
CA LYS A 208 6.77 -4.68 -8.00
C LYS A 208 7.02 -5.53 -9.23
N ALA A 209 6.63 -6.80 -9.20
CA ALA A 209 6.68 -7.67 -10.37
C ALA A 209 5.45 -8.58 -10.43
N LYS A 210 4.76 -8.58 -11.57
CA LYS A 210 3.60 -9.44 -11.78
C LYS A 210 4.04 -10.85 -12.18
N SER A 211 3.66 -11.85 -11.40
CA SER A 211 3.77 -13.26 -11.77
C SER A 211 2.46 -13.77 -12.38
N GLU A 212 2.40 -15.06 -12.76
CA GLU A 212 1.20 -15.66 -13.33
C GLU A 212 0.02 -15.81 -12.36
N LEU A 213 0.28 -15.84 -11.03
CA LEU A 213 -0.71 -16.18 -10.00
C LEU A 213 -0.78 -15.15 -8.86
N THR A 214 0.22 -14.27 -8.71
CA THR A 214 0.22 -13.18 -7.72
C THR A 214 1.05 -11.99 -8.21
N GLU A 215 0.82 -10.80 -7.66
CA GLU A 215 1.83 -9.76 -7.67
C GLU A 215 2.86 -10.04 -6.56
N LEU A 216 4.14 -9.76 -6.84
CA LEU A 216 5.20 -9.75 -5.84
C LEU A 216 5.62 -8.31 -5.60
N GLU A 217 5.84 -7.95 -4.34
CA GLU A 217 6.36 -6.64 -3.96
C GLU A 217 7.41 -6.74 -2.86
N THR A 218 8.33 -5.77 -2.83
CA THR A 218 9.30 -5.58 -1.76
C THR A 218 9.65 -4.11 -1.68
N GLU A 219 9.87 -3.59 -0.47
CA GLU A 219 10.24 -2.20 -0.23
C GLU A 219 11.38 -2.08 0.77
N LYS A 220 12.18 -1.02 0.63
CA LYS A 220 13.24 -0.62 1.56
C LYS A 220 13.24 0.89 1.74
N GLU A 221 13.42 1.32 2.97
CA GLU A 221 13.81 2.68 3.30
C GLU A 221 15.31 2.86 3.06
N VAL A 222 15.69 3.98 2.47
CA VAL A 222 17.06 4.31 2.04
C VAL A 222 17.36 5.76 2.43
N ASP A 223 18.35 5.95 3.28
CA ASP A 223 18.90 7.27 3.60
C ASP A 223 19.95 7.67 2.56
N LEU A 224 19.73 8.81 1.89
CA LEU A 224 20.70 9.42 0.99
C LEU A 224 21.50 10.54 1.65
N ALA A 225 20.97 11.12 2.72
CA ALA A 225 21.69 12.11 3.51
C ALA A 225 22.89 11.49 4.26
N ASN A 226 23.96 12.26 4.40
CA ASN A 226 25.25 11.91 4.99
C ASN A 226 26.03 10.79 4.27
N GLU A 227 25.58 10.36 3.08
CA GLU A 227 26.33 9.40 2.27
C GLU A 227 27.62 10.04 1.71
N LYS A 228 28.70 9.24 1.67
CA LYS A 228 30.04 9.68 1.29
C LYS A 228 30.25 9.67 -0.22
N ASN A 229 29.72 8.65 -0.89
CA ASN A 229 30.02 8.37 -2.30
C ASN A 229 29.05 9.02 -3.29
N GLY A 230 27.98 9.69 -2.81
CA GLY A 230 26.92 10.25 -3.66
C GLY A 230 25.94 9.20 -4.20
N THR A 231 26.31 7.92 -4.25
CA THR A 231 25.47 6.81 -4.73
C THR A 231 25.31 5.72 -3.68
N VAL A 232 24.06 5.27 -3.46
CA VAL A 232 23.72 4.15 -2.57
C VAL A 232 23.27 2.92 -3.38
N GLU A 233 23.74 1.73 -3.00
CA GLU A 233 23.33 0.45 -3.60
C GLU A 233 22.04 -0.08 -2.94
N VAL A 234 20.98 -0.28 -3.72
CA VAL A 234 19.64 -0.65 -3.22
C VAL A 234 19.20 -1.98 -3.84
N ASN A 235 19.46 -3.08 -3.11
CA ASN A 235 19.15 -4.43 -3.57
C ASN A 235 17.76 -4.88 -3.11
N LEU A 236 16.81 -5.04 -4.04
CA LEU A 236 15.40 -5.40 -3.81
C LEU A 236 15.14 -6.85 -4.24
N SER A 237 15.14 -7.79 -3.29
CA SER A 237 14.84 -9.20 -3.55
C SER A 237 13.33 -9.43 -3.54
N LEU A 238 12.77 -9.83 -4.68
CA LEU A 238 11.36 -10.19 -4.80
C LEU A 238 11.18 -11.67 -4.47
N GLU A 239 10.77 -11.94 -3.24
CA GLU A 239 10.47 -13.27 -2.74
C GLU A 239 8.97 -13.56 -2.90
N GLY A 240 8.64 -14.82 -3.17
CA GLY A 240 7.26 -15.26 -3.37
C GLY A 240 7.04 -16.64 -2.78
N ASN A 241 5.83 -16.88 -2.27
CA ASN A 241 5.49 -18.14 -1.61
C ASN A 241 5.35 -19.27 -2.63
N TYR A 242 5.94 -20.43 -2.33
CA TYR A 242 5.79 -21.65 -3.14
C TYR A 242 5.22 -22.76 -2.26
N VAL A 243 4.19 -23.42 -2.76
CA VAL A 243 3.50 -24.51 -2.07
C VAL A 243 3.67 -25.82 -2.83
N THR A 244 3.69 -26.95 -2.11
CA THR A 244 3.76 -28.28 -2.72
C THR A 244 2.38 -28.90 -2.79
N ILE A 245 1.93 -29.19 -4.00
CA ILE A 245 0.69 -29.91 -4.29
C ILE A 245 1.03 -31.39 -4.41
N SER A 246 0.52 -32.22 -3.50
CA SER A 246 0.83 -33.65 -3.40
C SER A 246 -0.41 -34.53 -3.55
N SER A 247 -0.25 -35.78 -3.97
CA SER A 247 -1.35 -36.74 -4.18
C SER A 247 -0.97 -38.18 -3.87
N ASP A 248 -1.97 -39.07 -3.79
CA ASP A 248 -1.78 -40.52 -3.85
C ASP A 248 -1.45 -41.00 -5.28
N GLU A 249 -1.87 -40.25 -6.29
CA GLU A 249 -1.55 -40.52 -7.69
C GLU A 249 -0.18 -39.98 -8.09
N LYS A 250 0.65 -40.83 -8.70
CA LYS A 250 1.98 -40.41 -9.20
C LYS A 250 1.88 -39.37 -10.32
N GLU A 251 0.81 -39.42 -11.10
CA GLU A 251 0.60 -38.64 -12.30
C GLU A 251 -0.84 -38.12 -12.40
N ALA A 252 -1.01 -36.80 -12.31
CA ALA A 252 -2.28 -36.12 -12.58
C ALA A 252 -1.99 -34.73 -13.18
N ALA A 253 -2.89 -34.19 -13.99
CA ALA A 253 -2.81 -32.80 -14.43
C ALA A 253 -3.18 -31.86 -13.27
N VAL A 254 -2.39 -30.81 -13.07
CA VAL A 254 -2.64 -29.79 -12.04
C VAL A 254 -3.40 -28.62 -12.66
N PHE A 255 -4.53 -28.28 -12.07
CA PHE A 255 -5.37 -27.15 -12.45
C PHE A 255 -5.37 -26.11 -11.34
N VAL A 256 -5.31 -24.84 -11.73
CA VAL A 256 -5.31 -23.68 -10.82
C VAL A 256 -6.29 -22.66 -11.38
N ASN A 257 -7.28 -22.25 -10.58
CA ASN A 257 -8.38 -21.38 -10.99
C ASN A 257 -9.03 -21.85 -12.32
N GLY A 258 -9.30 -23.16 -12.42
CA GLY A 258 -9.88 -23.80 -13.60
C GLY A 258 -8.96 -23.95 -14.82
N GLN A 259 -7.72 -23.45 -14.78
CA GLN A 259 -6.76 -23.53 -15.89
C GLN A 259 -5.70 -24.60 -15.63
N LYS A 260 -5.39 -25.43 -16.64
CA LYS A 260 -4.32 -26.43 -16.57
C LYS A 260 -2.95 -25.73 -16.50
N ARG A 261 -2.20 -25.94 -15.42
CA ARG A 261 -0.86 -25.35 -15.20
C ARG A 261 0.29 -26.34 -15.29
N GLY A 262 0.04 -27.63 -15.08
CA GLY A 262 1.11 -28.61 -15.11
C GLY A 262 0.65 -30.05 -14.95
N LYS A 263 1.58 -30.90 -14.51
CA LYS A 263 1.36 -32.31 -14.17
C LYS A 263 2.19 -32.64 -12.93
N LEU A 264 1.67 -33.50 -12.05
CA LEU A 264 2.45 -34.08 -10.97
C LEU A 264 3.67 -34.82 -11.53
N SER A 265 4.80 -34.68 -10.83
CA SER A 265 6.02 -35.47 -11.00
C SER A 265 6.18 -36.34 -9.75
N ASN A 266 6.04 -37.66 -9.92
CA ASN A 266 6.08 -38.66 -8.85
C ASN A 266 5.20 -38.28 -7.63
N GLY A 267 3.96 -37.85 -7.91
CA GLY A 267 2.98 -37.51 -6.87
C GLY A 267 3.10 -36.11 -6.26
N SER A 268 3.95 -35.24 -6.81
CA SER A 268 4.16 -33.87 -6.30
C SER A 268 4.27 -32.83 -7.42
N TYR A 269 3.87 -31.59 -7.15
CA TYR A 269 4.07 -30.44 -8.03
C TYR A 269 4.33 -29.18 -7.20
N LYS A 270 5.42 -28.47 -7.48
CA LYS A 270 5.73 -27.20 -6.83
C LYS A 270 4.99 -26.07 -7.54
N LEU A 271 3.98 -25.52 -6.89
CA LEU A 271 3.19 -24.39 -7.37
C LEU A 271 3.75 -23.09 -6.78
N GLY A 272 4.04 -22.11 -7.63
CA GLY A 272 4.40 -20.77 -7.18
C GLY A 272 5.08 -19.90 -8.24
N PRO A 273 5.29 -18.61 -7.94
CA PRO A 273 4.88 -17.95 -6.70
C PRO A 273 3.34 -17.78 -6.62
N VAL A 274 2.77 -17.86 -5.41
CA VAL A 274 1.33 -17.79 -5.14
C VAL A 274 0.99 -16.83 -4.00
N ALA A 275 -0.22 -16.26 -4.05
CA ALA A 275 -0.85 -15.64 -2.89
C ALA A 275 -1.30 -16.70 -1.87
N THR A 276 -1.33 -16.32 -0.59
CA THR A 276 -1.73 -17.18 0.54
C THR A 276 -3.01 -16.69 1.21
N ASP A 277 -3.85 -15.99 0.45
CA ASP A 277 -5.07 -15.29 0.86
C ASP A 277 -6.36 -16.05 0.50
N GLU A 278 -6.25 -17.35 0.21
CA GLU A 278 -7.34 -18.25 -0.20
C GLU A 278 -8.04 -17.87 -1.52
N THR A 279 -7.47 -16.97 -2.33
CA THR A 279 -8.00 -16.61 -3.67
C THR A 279 -7.64 -17.62 -4.76
N ILE A 280 -6.64 -18.47 -4.52
CA ILE A 280 -6.15 -19.46 -5.48
C ILE A 280 -6.75 -20.82 -5.14
N GLU A 281 -7.57 -21.34 -6.05
CA GLU A 281 -8.15 -22.68 -5.98
C GLU A 281 -7.34 -23.67 -6.83
N VAL A 282 -7.08 -24.86 -6.29
CA VAL A 282 -6.31 -25.92 -6.93
C VAL A 282 -7.09 -27.23 -6.91
N HIS A 283 -7.11 -27.93 -8.04
CA HIS A 283 -7.59 -29.31 -8.15
C HIS A 283 -6.71 -30.12 -9.11
N LEU A 284 -6.86 -31.44 -9.05
CA LEU A 284 -6.16 -32.38 -9.92
C LEU A 284 -7.16 -33.06 -10.86
N GLU A 285 -6.73 -33.36 -12.09
CA GLU A 285 -7.51 -34.14 -13.04
C GLU A 285 -6.68 -35.31 -13.59
N LYS A 286 -7.29 -36.49 -13.70
CA LYS A 286 -6.69 -37.64 -14.39
C LYS A 286 -7.69 -38.29 -15.34
N ASN A 287 -7.19 -38.86 -16.43
CA ASN A 287 -8.01 -39.62 -17.35
C ASN A 287 -8.21 -41.05 -16.82
N SER A 288 -9.39 -41.60 -17.04
CA SER A 288 -9.75 -43.01 -16.86
C SER A 288 -10.54 -43.47 -18.09
N ASP A 289 -10.80 -44.77 -18.19
CA ASP A 289 -11.62 -45.35 -19.26
C ASP A 289 -13.08 -44.83 -19.24
N LEU A 290 -13.54 -44.29 -18.10
CA LEU A 290 -14.86 -43.66 -17.92
C LEU A 290 -14.81 -42.12 -17.98
N GLY A 291 -13.73 -41.54 -18.49
CA GLY A 291 -13.57 -40.09 -18.66
C GLY A 291 -12.66 -39.43 -17.62
N VAL A 292 -12.82 -38.13 -17.41
CA VAL A 292 -11.96 -37.32 -16.54
C VAL A 292 -12.44 -37.40 -15.09
N ILE A 293 -11.60 -37.94 -14.19
CA ILE A 293 -11.80 -37.84 -12.75
C ILE A 293 -11.16 -36.55 -12.25
N LYS A 294 -11.82 -35.89 -11.30
CA LYS A 294 -11.25 -34.76 -10.55
C LYS A 294 -11.02 -35.14 -9.09
N SER A 295 -10.01 -34.57 -8.45
CA SER A 295 -9.92 -34.54 -6.99
C SER A 295 -10.98 -33.60 -6.40
N GLU A 296 -11.07 -33.55 -5.07
CA GLU A 296 -11.66 -32.39 -4.39
C GLU A 296 -10.86 -31.11 -4.75
N SER A 297 -11.48 -29.94 -4.63
CA SER A 297 -10.82 -28.64 -4.80
C SER A 297 -10.39 -28.07 -3.45
N ILE A 298 -9.24 -27.40 -3.42
CA ILE A 298 -8.70 -26.75 -2.22
C ILE A 298 -8.36 -25.30 -2.48
N LYS A 299 -8.33 -24.47 -1.45
CA LYS A 299 -7.83 -23.10 -1.51
C LYS A 299 -6.44 -23.00 -0.88
N ILE A 300 -5.58 -22.18 -1.47
CA ILE A 300 -4.21 -21.95 -0.99
C ILE A 300 -4.21 -20.80 0.03
N GLY A 301 -4.10 -21.18 1.31
CA GLY A 301 -3.75 -20.29 2.42
C GLY A 301 -2.26 -20.40 2.78
N GLU A 302 -1.93 -20.26 4.07
CA GLU A 302 -0.56 -20.22 4.59
C GLU A 302 0.20 -21.57 4.64
N GLN A 303 -0.44 -22.70 4.33
CA GLN A 303 0.22 -24.01 4.42
C GLN A 303 1.25 -24.19 3.30
N SER A 304 2.40 -24.79 3.63
CA SER A 304 3.48 -25.05 2.65
C SER A 304 3.24 -26.28 1.76
N THR A 305 2.34 -27.19 2.17
CA THR A 305 2.03 -28.43 1.45
C THR A 305 0.55 -28.74 1.58
N TYR A 306 -0.08 -29.11 0.46
CA TYR A 306 -1.46 -29.55 0.40
C TYR A 306 -1.55 -30.94 -0.22
N TYR A 307 -2.47 -31.77 0.28
CA TYR A 307 -2.62 -33.15 -0.16
C TYR A 307 -4.01 -33.39 -0.75
N LEU A 308 -4.05 -33.68 -2.05
CA LEU A 308 -5.27 -33.93 -2.82
C LEU A 308 -5.40 -35.40 -3.16
N LYS A 309 -6.49 -36.02 -2.70
CA LYS A 309 -6.84 -37.40 -3.03
C LYS A 309 -7.76 -37.44 -4.24
N PHE A 310 -7.60 -38.45 -5.06
CA PHE A 310 -8.69 -38.82 -5.97
C PHE A 310 -9.78 -39.58 -5.22
N PRO A 311 -11.06 -39.32 -5.53
CA PRO A 311 -12.17 -40.13 -5.02
C PRO A 311 -11.99 -41.58 -5.47
N LYS A 312 -12.28 -42.51 -4.56
CA LYS A 312 -12.08 -43.95 -4.78
C LYS A 312 -13.31 -44.58 -5.37
N GLU A 313 -13.10 -45.58 -6.23
CA GLU A 313 -14.16 -46.47 -6.70
C GLU A 313 -14.86 -47.14 -5.49
N THR A 314 -16.18 -47.27 -5.57
CA THR A 314 -16.97 -48.11 -4.67
C THR A 314 -17.58 -49.29 -5.43
N SER A 315 -17.94 -50.36 -4.71
CA SER A 315 -18.60 -51.50 -5.35
C SER A 315 -20.06 -51.18 -5.68
N SER A 316 -20.58 -51.74 -6.77
CA SER A 316 -22.00 -51.65 -7.11
C SER A 316 -22.92 -52.15 -5.98
N SER A 317 -22.47 -53.15 -5.21
CA SER A 317 -23.18 -53.63 -4.02
C SER A 317 -23.30 -52.54 -2.95
N ALA A 318 -22.21 -51.84 -2.63
CA ALA A 318 -22.20 -50.76 -1.65
C ALA A 318 -23.04 -49.54 -2.10
N ALA A 319 -23.02 -49.20 -3.40
CA ALA A 319 -23.88 -48.14 -3.94
C ALA A 319 -25.38 -48.51 -3.85
N GLY A 320 -25.74 -49.75 -4.20
CA GLY A 320 -27.12 -50.25 -4.06
C GLY A 320 -27.59 -50.27 -2.61
N GLU A 321 -26.76 -50.76 -1.68
CA GLU A 321 -27.12 -50.86 -0.26
C GLU A 321 -27.19 -49.49 0.43
N PHE A 322 -26.35 -48.53 0.01
CA PHE A 322 -26.47 -47.14 0.44
C PHE A 322 -27.83 -46.55 0.02
N VAL A 323 -28.27 -46.73 -1.24
CA VAL A 323 -29.56 -46.24 -1.71
C VAL A 323 -30.72 -46.92 -0.97
N ARG A 324 -30.65 -48.24 -0.75
CA ARG A 324 -31.62 -48.97 0.08
C ARG A 324 -31.75 -48.33 1.47
N THR A 325 -30.63 -48.14 2.16
CA THR A 325 -30.58 -47.56 3.51
C THR A 325 -31.14 -46.13 3.51
N HIS A 326 -30.71 -45.30 2.56
CA HIS A 326 -31.18 -43.93 2.40
C HIS A 326 -32.70 -43.85 2.25
N ILE A 327 -33.32 -44.74 1.46
CA ILE A 327 -34.78 -44.75 1.24
C ILE A 327 -35.53 -45.14 2.53
N TYR A 328 -35.05 -46.14 3.29
CA TYR A 328 -35.61 -46.46 4.61
C TYR A 328 -35.51 -45.29 5.59
N ASP A 329 -34.36 -44.61 5.64
CA ASP A 329 -34.17 -43.43 6.49
C ASP A 329 -35.00 -42.22 6.02
N ASN A 330 -35.23 -42.08 4.71
CA ASN A 330 -36.06 -41.00 4.13
C ASN A 330 -37.54 -41.16 4.52
N VAL A 331 -38.08 -42.38 4.40
CA VAL A 331 -39.44 -42.71 4.86
C VAL A 331 -39.63 -42.45 6.37
N ARG A 332 -38.59 -42.73 7.16
CA ARG A 332 -38.55 -42.37 8.58
C ARG A 332 -38.47 -40.86 8.80
N ALA A 333 -37.68 -40.13 8.02
CA ALA A 333 -37.57 -38.67 8.07
C ALA A 333 -38.90 -37.98 7.72
N ILE A 334 -39.62 -38.47 6.70
CA ILE A 334 -40.98 -38.02 6.35
C ILE A 334 -41.92 -38.25 7.53
N SER A 335 -41.95 -39.47 8.08
CA SER A 335 -42.85 -39.86 9.18
C SER A 335 -42.60 -39.08 10.48
N LEU A 336 -41.36 -38.66 10.74
CA LEU A 336 -40.98 -37.87 11.92
C LEU A 336 -40.92 -36.36 11.64
N ASN A 337 -41.12 -35.92 10.39
CA ASN A 337 -40.87 -34.56 9.92
C ASN A 337 -39.48 -34.02 10.33
N ASP A 338 -38.45 -34.86 10.19
CA ASP A 338 -37.08 -34.57 10.63
C ASP A 338 -36.05 -34.91 9.53
N PHE A 339 -35.69 -33.89 8.74
CA PHE A 339 -34.66 -34.00 7.71
C PHE A 339 -33.25 -34.28 8.27
N SER A 340 -32.98 -34.01 9.55
CA SER A 340 -31.63 -34.19 10.12
C SER A 340 -31.19 -35.66 10.14
N ILE A 341 -32.15 -36.59 10.16
CA ILE A 341 -31.95 -38.04 10.03
C ILE A 341 -31.19 -38.39 8.74
N ILE A 342 -31.54 -37.75 7.63
CA ILE A 342 -30.95 -38.00 6.31
C ILE A 342 -29.95 -36.93 5.85
N GLU A 343 -29.88 -35.77 6.51
CA GLU A 343 -29.06 -34.62 6.09
C GLU A 343 -27.58 -34.97 5.85
N SER A 344 -27.03 -35.91 6.65
CA SER A 344 -25.63 -36.34 6.51
C SER A 344 -25.38 -37.26 5.31
N ASN A 345 -26.43 -37.81 4.70
CA ASN A 345 -26.34 -38.71 3.54
C ASN A 345 -26.21 -37.95 2.21
N TYR A 346 -26.51 -36.65 2.16
CA TYR A 346 -26.54 -35.89 0.90
C TYR A 346 -25.20 -35.30 0.48
N ASP A 347 -25.02 -35.23 -0.84
CA ASP A 347 -24.12 -34.28 -1.47
C ASP A 347 -24.75 -32.89 -1.37
N LYS A 348 -24.18 -32.01 -0.54
CA LYS A 348 -24.72 -30.66 -0.30
C LYS A 348 -24.65 -29.74 -1.52
N SER A 349 -23.92 -30.14 -2.57
CA SER A 349 -23.88 -29.46 -3.87
C SER A 349 -24.89 -30.03 -4.88
N GLY A 350 -25.46 -31.22 -4.60
CA GLY A 350 -26.47 -31.87 -5.42
C GLY A 350 -27.85 -31.21 -5.29
N PRO A 351 -28.70 -31.28 -6.34
CA PRO A 351 -30.00 -30.61 -6.35
C PRO A 351 -30.92 -31.10 -5.24
N SER A 352 -30.98 -32.42 -4.99
CA SER A 352 -32.00 -32.99 -4.11
C SER A 352 -31.76 -32.77 -2.62
N TYR A 353 -30.58 -32.26 -2.21
CA TYR A 353 -30.36 -31.77 -0.84
C TYR A 353 -31.33 -30.64 -0.46
N LYS A 354 -31.70 -29.80 -1.45
CA LYS A 354 -32.69 -28.75 -1.27
C LYS A 354 -34.11 -29.28 -1.57
N GLU A 355 -34.28 -30.00 -2.67
CA GLU A 355 -35.60 -30.46 -3.13
C GLU A 355 -36.27 -31.37 -2.09
N ASP A 356 -35.55 -32.36 -1.55
CA ASP A 356 -36.12 -33.32 -0.59
C ASP A 356 -36.42 -32.67 0.76
N ARG A 357 -35.65 -31.65 1.15
CA ARG A 357 -35.93 -30.84 2.36
C ARG A 357 -37.23 -30.04 2.20
N GLU A 358 -37.44 -29.43 1.03
CA GLU A 358 -38.66 -28.68 0.71
C GLU A 358 -39.87 -29.63 0.52
N TYR A 359 -39.64 -30.81 -0.07
CA TYR A 359 -40.67 -31.84 -0.26
C TYR A 359 -41.13 -32.45 1.07
N LEU A 360 -40.23 -32.77 1.98
CA LEU A 360 -40.55 -33.26 3.33
C LEU A 360 -41.44 -32.24 4.10
N GLN A 361 -41.11 -30.95 4.03
CA GLN A 361 -41.94 -29.89 4.62
C GLN A 361 -43.32 -29.80 3.96
N TYR A 362 -43.40 -29.99 2.64
CA TYR A 362 -44.66 -30.04 1.90
C TYR A 362 -45.53 -31.25 2.32
N LEU A 363 -44.95 -32.45 2.44
CA LEU A 363 -45.63 -33.66 2.88
C LEU A 363 -46.21 -33.49 4.28
N HIS A 364 -45.40 -33.03 5.24
CA HIS A 364 -45.86 -32.75 6.60
C HIS A 364 -47.00 -31.72 6.64
N LYS A 365 -46.89 -30.62 5.88
CA LYS A 365 -47.97 -29.61 5.75
C LYS A 365 -49.27 -30.18 5.16
N LYS A 366 -49.19 -31.26 4.38
CA LYS A 366 -50.34 -31.96 3.79
C LYS A 366 -50.82 -33.15 4.64
N GLY A 367 -50.18 -33.44 5.76
CA GLY A 367 -50.46 -34.64 6.57
C GLY A 367 -50.21 -35.93 5.80
N ILE A 368 -49.25 -35.94 4.86
CA ILE A 368 -48.90 -37.11 4.05
C ILE A 368 -47.77 -37.87 4.72
N THR A 369 -47.94 -39.19 4.88
CA THR A 369 -46.88 -40.12 5.30
C THR A 369 -46.82 -41.31 4.34
N GLU A 370 -45.72 -42.04 4.38
CA GLU A 370 -45.44 -43.15 3.47
C GLU A 370 -45.03 -44.38 4.30
N ASP A 371 -45.59 -45.55 4.01
CA ASP A 371 -45.09 -46.84 4.52
C ASP A 371 -44.43 -47.59 3.36
N LEU A 372 -43.12 -47.84 3.45
CA LEU A 372 -42.38 -48.64 2.47
C LEU A 372 -42.67 -50.13 2.67
N LEU A 373 -43.19 -50.78 1.63
CA LEU A 373 -43.63 -52.18 1.64
C LEU A 373 -42.56 -53.11 1.02
N THR A 374 -42.01 -52.70 -0.12
CA THR A 374 -41.05 -53.46 -0.93
C THR A 374 -39.94 -52.52 -1.39
N MET A 375 -38.69 -52.97 -1.33
CA MET A 375 -37.51 -52.22 -1.73
C MET A 375 -36.47 -53.14 -2.39
N ASP A 376 -36.50 -53.22 -3.72
CA ASP A 376 -35.61 -54.03 -4.53
C ASP A 376 -34.58 -53.15 -5.26
N ILE A 377 -33.30 -53.55 -5.22
CA ILE A 377 -32.28 -53.00 -6.14
C ILE A 377 -32.37 -53.80 -7.45
N ARG A 378 -32.79 -53.14 -8.54
CA ARG A 378 -32.98 -53.76 -9.86
C ARG A 378 -31.71 -53.73 -10.69
N ASN A 379 -30.97 -52.62 -10.66
CA ASN A 379 -29.71 -52.46 -11.39
C ASN A 379 -28.81 -51.44 -10.66
N VAL A 380 -27.50 -51.56 -10.85
CA VAL A 380 -26.52 -50.54 -10.44
C VAL A 380 -25.54 -50.30 -11.58
N GLU A 381 -25.70 -49.18 -12.25
CA GLU A 381 -24.93 -48.75 -13.42
C GLU A 381 -23.87 -47.73 -12.98
N ARG A 382 -22.58 -48.04 -13.18
CA ARG A 382 -21.48 -47.11 -12.95
C ARG A 382 -21.44 -46.11 -14.12
N GLN A 383 -21.81 -44.85 -13.86
CA GLN A 383 -21.86 -43.78 -14.87
C GLN A 383 -20.51 -43.07 -15.04
N SER A 384 -19.73 -42.97 -13.97
CA SER A 384 -18.35 -42.51 -13.98
C SER A 384 -17.61 -43.14 -12.81
N GLU A 385 -16.34 -42.80 -12.66
CA GLU A 385 -15.50 -43.31 -11.56
C GLU A 385 -16.07 -43.05 -10.16
N THR A 386 -16.85 -41.97 -10.02
CA THR A 386 -17.41 -41.47 -8.76
C THR A 386 -18.94 -41.46 -8.73
N LYS A 387 -19.61 -41.79 -9.84
CA LYS A 387 -21.06 -41.60 -9.99
C LYS A 387 -21.73 -42.90 -10.39
N TYR A 388 -22.76 -43.27 -9.63
CA TYR A 388 -23.53 -44.49 -9.84
C TYR A 388 -25.01 -44.14 -9.97
N LYS A 389 -25.68 -44.82 -10.89
CA LYS A 389 -27.13 -44.81 -11.04
C LYS A 389 -27.67 -46.14 -10.54
N VAL A 390 -28.46 -46.08 -9.48
CA VAL A 390 -29.10 -47.23 -8.85
C VAL A 390 -30.57 -47.24 -9.29
N THR A 391 -30.96 -48.23 -10.09
CA THR A 391 -32.36 -48.44 -10.44
C THR A 391 -33.02 -49.31 -9.38
N THR A 392 -34.14 -48.85 -8.86
CA THR A 392 -34.88 -49.46 -7.74
C THR A 392 -36.28 -49.87 -8.20
N TYR A 393 -36.90 -50.80 -7.48
CA TYR A 393 -38.33 -51.02 -7.50
C TYR A 393 -38.86 -50.88 -6.09
N GLU A 394 -39.83 -49.99 -5.92
CA GLU A 394 -40.34 -49.57 -4.63
C GLU A 394 -41.86 -49.69 -4.61
N GLU A 395 -42.42 -50.12 -3.48
CA GLU A 395 -43.86 -50.14 -3.22
C GLU A 395 -44.17 -49.42 -1.92
N TYR A 396 -45.19 -48.57 -1.93
CA TYR A 396 -45.59 -47.76 -0.79
C TYR A 396 -47.10 -47.82 -0.55
N HIS A 397 -47.51 -47.78 0.72
CA HIS A 397 -48.79 -47.19 1.09
C HIS A 397 -48.57 -45.71 1.40
N ILE A 398 -49.09 -44.82 0.55
CA ILE A 398 -49.11 -43.39 0.80
C ILE A 398 -50.42 -43.05 1.51
N ARG A 399 -50.32 -42.49 2.71
CA ARG A 399 -51.43 -42.06 3.56
C ARG A 399 -51.57 -40.54 3.42
N TYR A 400 -52.78 -40.06 3.21
CA TYR A 400 -53.06 -38.62 3.05
C TYR A 400 -53.74 -38.06 4.31
N GLY A 401 -53.65 -36.75 4.52
CA GLY A 401 -54.22 -36.08 5.69
C GLY A 401 -55.76 -36.12 5.78
N ASP A 402 -56.45 -36.61 4.75
CA ASP A 402 -57.89 -36.91 4.75
C ASP A 402 -58.21 -38.37 5.15
N GLY A 403 -57.19 -39.14 5.56
CA GLY A 403 -57.32 -40.56 5.93
C GLY A 403 -57.35 -41.53 4.76
N SER A 404 -57.37 -41.05 3.50
CA SER A 404 -57.27 -41.94 2.35
C SER A 404 -55.88 -42.59 2.25
N VAL A 405 -55.85 -43.79 1.69
CA VAL A 405 -54.61 -44.56 1.49
C VAL A 405 -54.55 -45.03 0.04
N LYS A 406 -53.42 -44.81 -0.62
CA LYS A 406 -53.14 -45.31 -1.97
C LYS A 406 -51.92 -46.21 -1.97
N PHE A 407 -52.05 -47.38 -2.57
CA PHE A 407 -50.90 -48.18 -2.95
C PHE A 407 -50.27 -47.54 -4.20
N LYS A 408 -48.95 -47.36 -4.18
CA LYS A 408 -48.20 -47.00 -5.38
C LYS A 408 -46.96 -47.87 -5.52
N SER A 409 -46.59 -48.16 -6.76
CA SER A 409 -45.28 -48.75 -7.06
C SER A 409 -44.54 -47.96 -8.11
N PHE A 410 -43.21 -47.93 -8.00
CA PHE A 410 -42.32 -47.09 -8.78
C PHE A 410 -41.10 -47.90 -9.28
N ASN A 411 -40.62 -47.53 -10.46
CA ASN A 411 -39.24 -47.79 -10.88
C ASN A 411 -38.50 -46.45 -10.87
N ASN A 412 -37.66 -46.23 -9.85
CA ASN A 412 -36.90 -45.01 -9.70
C ASN A 412 -35.43 -45.21 -10.10
N GLU A 413 -34.79 -44.15 -10.57
CA GLU A 413 -33.33 -44.10 -10.79
C GLU A 413 -32.72 -43.10 -9.80
N HIS A 414 -31.90 -43.59 -8.88
CA HIS A 414 -31.24 -42.78 -7.86
C HIS A 414 -29.78 -42.53 -8.25
N ILE A 415 -29.33 -41.29 -8.15
CA ILE A 415 -27.97 -40.89 -8.47
C ILE A 415 -27.20 -40.68 -7.17
N VAL A 416 -26.05 -41.36 -7.05
CA VAL A 416 -25.14 -41.22 -5.90
C VAL A 416 -23.73 -40.88 -6.36
N THR A 417 -23.04 -40.06 -5.57
CA THR A 417 -21.65 -39.64 -5.76
C THR A 417 -20.74 -40.24 -4.68
N VAL A 418 -19.44 -40.36 -4.96
CA VAL A 418 -18.42 -40.79 -4.01
C VAL A 418 -17.37 -39.70 -3.86
N ASN A 419 -17.10 -39.26 -2.62
CA ASN A 419 -16.16 -38.18 -2.33
C ASN A 419 -14.69 -38.66 -2.18
N GLY A 420 -13.76 -37.73 -1.94
CA GLY A 420 -12.32 -38.01 -1.79
C GLY A 420 -11.96 -38.95 -0.64
N ASN A 421 -12.88 -39.13 0.32
CA ASN A 421 -12.74 -40.05 1.45
C ASN A 421 -13.42 -41.41 1.23
N GLY A 422 -14.03 -41.64 0.06
CA GLY A 422 -14.76 -42.88 -0.26
C GLY A 422 -16.16 -42.96 0.36
N LYS A 423 -16.70 -41.87 0.92
CA LYS A 423 -18.08 -41.82 1.40
C LYS A 423 -19.03 -41.67 0.21
N ILE A 424 -20.02 -42.56 0.15
CA ILE A 424 -21.15 -42.47 -0.79
C ILE A 424 -22.13 -41.40 -0.28
N LEU A 425 -22.62 -40.58 -1.20
CA LEU A 425 -23.54 -39.47 -0.94
C LEU A 425 -24.70 -39.50 -1.94
N TYR A 426 -25.90 -39.17 -1.48
CA TYR A 426 -27.08 -39.03 -2.33
C TYR A 426 -27.01 -37.70 -3.07
N TYR A 427 -27.04 -37.76 -4.40
CA TYR A 427 -26.87 -36.58 -5.26
C TYR A 427 -28.20 -36.09 -5.83
N SER A 428 -28.98 -37.00 -6.45
CA SER A 428 -30.30 -36.65 -6.96
C SER A 428 -31.20 -37.85 -7.22
N LEU A 429 -32.51 -37.59 -7.31
CA LEU A 429 -33.42 -38.44 -8.07
C LEU A 429 -33.21 -38.17 -9.57
N GLY A 430 -32.97 -39.21 -10.36
CA GLY A 430 -32.71 -39.12 -11.80
C GLY A 430 -33.99 -39.25 -12.64
N ALA A 431 -34.76 -40.31 -12.37
CA ALA A 431 -36.06 -40.54 -12.99
C ALA A 431 -37.02 -41.18 -11.98
N ASN A 432 -38.30 -40.82 -12.06
CA ASN A 432 -39.37 -41.43 -11.27
C ASN A 432 -40.46 -41.94 -12.22
N ASN A 433 -40.63 -43.25 -12.27
CA ASN A 433 -41.62 -43.89 -13.14
C ASN A 433 -42.67 -44.60 -12.27
N THR A 434 -43.83 -43.97 -12.08
CA THR A 434 -44.97 -44.63 -11.43
C THR A 434 -45.48 -45.77 -12.31
N LEU A 435 -45.46 -47.00 -11.77
CA LEU A 435 -45.92 -48.21 -12.45
C LEU A 435 -47.39 -48.51 -12.13
N LYS A 436 -47.77 -48.29 -10.87
CA LYS A 436 -49.11 -48.59 -10.34
C LYS A 436 -49.55 -47.50 -9.37
N SER A 437 -50.83 -47.19 -9.36
CA SER A 437 -51.47 -46.33 -8.35
C SER A 437 -52.90 -46.78 -8.15
N GLU A 438 -53.21 -47.34 -6.98
CA GLU A 438 -54.52 -47.91 -6.63
C GLU A 438 -55.02 -47.35 -5.31
N GLU A 439 -56.34 -47.19 -5.18
CA GLU A 439 -56.96 -46.76 -3.92
C GLU A 439 -57.18 -47.97 -3.02
N ILE A 440 -56.64 -47.90 -1.80
CA ILE A 440 -56.78 -48.93 -0.76
C ILE A 440 -57.91 -48.55 0.20
N SER A 441 -58.01 -47.25 0.55
CA SER A 441 -59.14 -46.70 1.29
C SER A 441 -59.43 -45.26 0.87
N GLY A 442 -60.71 -44.89 0.83
CA GLY A 442 -61.15 -43.51 0.63
C GLY A 442 -60.98 -42.64 1.89
N PRO A 443 -61.34 -41.34 1.82
CA PRO A 443 -61.21 -40.42 2.95
C PRO A 443 -62.03 -40.86 4.18
N THR A 444 -61.43 -40.73 5.35
CA THR A 444 -62.10 -40.98 6.64
C THR A 444 -62.81 -39.71 7.08
N ARG A 445 -64.12 -39.79 7.28
CA ARG A 445 -65.02 -38.63 7.39
C ARG A 445 -65.12 -38.03 8.79
#